data_AF-A0A2H4U8A9-F1
#
_entry.id   AF-A0A2H4U8A9-F1
#
_cell.length_a   1.000
_cell.length_b   1.000
_cell.length_c   1.000
_cell.angle_alpha   90.00
_cell.angle_beta   90.00
_cell.angle_gamma   90.00
#
_symmetry.space_group_name_H-M   'P 1'
#
loop_
_entity.id
_entity.type
_entity.pdbx_description
1 polymer ?
#
loop_
_entity_poly.entity_id
_entity_poly.type
_entity_poly.pdbx_seq_one_letter_code
_entity_poly.pdbx_strand_id
1 'polypeptide(L)'
;MKTIDELKSKITYENKTTIGIIGIIIGFLTFILGVSTVGIIVIVIMILPAILLIIPDENIKNSKIIGIILIVLVSLMLIGGLFSTWITISEYLPMSFAFAPGYVEMRLIGDICGLVLGFYALFCAFSLTIPTKPQQLKNLYSTQNGIKYSKYCSKCGQGLLEDTKFCPKCGTQLDEFEK
;
A
#
# COMPACT_ATOMS: atom_id res chain seq x y z
N MET A 1 -18.20 -16.32 4.19
CA MET A 1 -17.62 -16.28 2.83
C MET A 1 -18.14 -15.10 2.01
N LYS A 2 -19.46 -14.87 1.93
CA LYS A 2 -20.07 -13.71 1.23
C LYS A 2 -19.45 -12.34 1.56
N THR A 3 -19.18 -12.06 2.83
CA THR A 3 -18.59 -10.78 3.29
C THR A 3 -17.17 -10.51 2.82
N ILE A 4 -16.33 -11.55 2.69
CA ILE A 4 -14.94 -11.38 2.22
C ILE A 4 -14.91 -11.08 0.73
N ASP A 5 -15.81 -11.70 -0.05
CA ASP A 5 -15.89 -11.49 -1.49
C ASP A 5 -16.52 -10.11 -1.82
N GLU A 6 -17.46 -9.64 -1.00
CA GLU A 6 -17.93 -8.24 -1.03
C GLU A 6 -16.79 -7.25 -0.75
N LEU A 7 -16.00 -7.46 0.32
CA LEU A 7 -14.83 -6.64 0.64
C LEU A 7 -13.79 -6.61 -0.49
N LYS A 8 -13.51 -7.75 -1.12
CA LYS A 8 -12.61 -7.83 -2.28
C LYS A 8 -13.12 -7.07 -3.49
N SER A 9 -14.44 -7.03 -3.71
CA SER A 9 -15.04 -6.30 -4.83
C SER A 9 -14.93 -4.78 -4.68
N LYS A 10 -14.95 -4.30 -3.43
CA LYS A 10 -14.88 -2.88 -3.09
C LYS A 10 -13.44 -2.34 -3.02
N ILE A 11 -12.46 -3.23 -2.85
CA ILE A 11 -11.04 -2.88 -2.78
C ILE A 11 -10.40 -3.16 -4.15
N THR A 12 -10.45 -2.15 -5.02
CA THR A 12 -9.78 -2.14 -6.34
C THR A 12 -8.33 -1.65 -6.21
N TYR A 13 -7.47 -1.99 -7.18
CA TYR A 13 -6.09 -1.48 -7.24
C TYR A 13 -6.03 0.05 -7.16
N GLU A 14 -6.90 0.76 -7.89
CA GLU A 14 -6.97 2.22 -7.86
C GLU A 14 -7.26 2.78 -6.45
N ASN A 15 -8.23 2.18 -5.74
CA ASN A 15 -8.55 2.56 -4.37
C ASN A 15 -7.37 2.33 -3.41
N LYS A 16 -6.64 1.21 -3.58
CA LYS A 16 -5.41 0.96 -2.80
C LYS A 16 -4.33 2.00 -3.08
N THR A 17 -4.08 2.31 -4.34
CA THR A 17 -3.08 3.34 -4.71
C THR A 17 -3.43 4.70 -4.12
N THR A 18 -4.71 5.09 -4.15
CA THR A 18 -5.19 6.33 -3.50
C THR A 18 -4.93 6.31 -1.99
N ILE A 19 -5.27 5.21 -1.31
CA ILE A 19 -4.99 5.04 0.13
C ILE A 19 -3.48 5.12 0.40
N GLY A 20 -2.64 4.51 -0.44
CA GLY A 20 -1.18 4.58 -0.31
C GLY A 20 -0.66 6.02 -0.40
N ILE A 21 -1.13 6.77 -1.41
CA ILE A 21 -0.74 8.17 -1.62
C ILE A 21 -1.16 9.07 -0.44
N ILE A 22 -2.40 8.94 0.04
CA ILE A 22 -2.89 9.68 1.21
C ILE A 22 -1.98 9.42 2.42
N GLY A 23 -1.57 8.16 2.61
CA GLY A 23 -0.67 7.78 3.68
C GLY A 23 0.69 8.46 3.63
N ILE A 24 1.27 8.53 2.44
CA ILE A 24 2.55 9.21 2.22
C ILE A 24 2.42 10.70 2.50
N ILE A 25 1.35 11.35 2.02
CA ILE A 25 1.10 12.77 2.25
C ILE A 25 0.97 13.07 3.74
N ILE A 26 0.14 12.30 4.46
CA ILE A 26 -0.05 12.46 5.90
C ILE A 26 1.26 12.23 6.65
N GLY A 27 2.01 11.18 6.31
CA GLY A 27 3.32 10.91 6.92
C GLY A 27 4.33 12.04 6.72
N PHE A 28 4.38 12.62 5.52
CA PHE A 28 5.24 13.75 5.22
C PHE A 28 4.78 15.03 5.93
N LEU A 29 3.47 15.26 6.04
CA LEU A 29 2.91 16.37 6.81
C LEU A 29 3.32 16.28 8.28
N THR A 30 3.19 15.11 8.90
CA THR A 30 3.58 14.92 10.31
C THR A 30 5.08 15.11 10.53
N PHE A 31 5.90 14.73 9.55
CA PHE A 31 7.34 15.02 9.56
C PHE A 31 7.63 16.53 9.50
N ILE A 32 6.99 17.26 8.58
CA ILE A 32 7.18 18.72 8.42
C ILE A 32 6.64 19.50 9.62
N LEU A 33 5.50 19.08 10.18
CA LEU A 33 4.88 19.72 11.35
C LEU A 33 5.71 19.56 12.63
N GLY A 34 6.93 18.99 12.53
CA GLY A 34 7.91 19.11 13.60
C GLY A 34 7.52 18.33 14.83
N VAL A 35 6.75 17.25 14.65
CA VAL A 35 6.49 16.23 15.67
C VAL A 35 7.79 15.46 15.93
N SER A 36 8.81 16.18 16.36
CA SER A 36 10.22 15.82 16.53
C SER A 36 10.46 14.87 17.70
N THR A 37 9.38 14.47 18.37
CA THR A 37 9.36 13.44 19.40
C THR A 37 9.39 12.04 18.81
N VAL A 38 8.95 11.90 17.56
CA VAL A 38 8.95 10.65 16.80
C VAL A 38 10.20 10.61 15.93
N GLY A 39 11.12 9.70 16.24
CA GLY A 39 12.38 9.59 15.49
C GLY A 39 12.14 9.33 14.00
N ILE A 40 13.01 9.89 13.14
CA ILE A 40 12.93 9.77 11.67
C ILE A 40 12.77 8.31 11.22
N ILE A 41 13.50 7.40 11.87
CA ILE A 41 13.44 5.96 11.60
C ILE A 41 12.02 5.42 11.78
N VAL A 42 11.31 5.84 12.83
CA VAL A 42 9.94 5.39 13.12
C VAL A 42 8.99 5.87 12.01
N ILE A 43 9.10 7.13 11.61
CA ILE A 43 8.27 7.70 10.53
C ILE A 43 8.48 6.94 9.21
N VAL A 44 9.72 6.66 8.84
CA VAL A 44 10.05 5.89 7.62
C VAL A 44 9.42 4.50 7.68
N ILE A 45 9.52 3.81 8.82
CA ILE A 45 8.91 2.50 9.02
C ILE A 45 7.38 2.57 8.94
N MET A 46 6.75 3.64 9.45
CA MET A 46 5.30 3.81 9.38
C MET A 46 4.79 4.09 7.96
N ILE A 47 5.60 4.73 7.12
CA ILE A 47 5.25 5.06 5.73
C ILE A 47 5.50 3.85 4.80
N LEU A 48 6.39 2.92 5.17
CA LEU A 48 6.74 1.75 4.37
C LEU A 48 5.53 0.92 3.90
N PRO A 49 4.52 0.60 4.74
CA PRO A 49 3.30 -0.07 4.29
C PRO A 49 2.54 0.69 3.20
N ALA A 50 2.51 2.03 3.26
CA ALA A 50 1.83 2.87 2.27
C ALA A 50 2.58 2.88 0.93
N ILE A 51 3.91 2.89 0.96
CA ILE A 51 4.76 2.78 -0.25
C ILE A 51 4.53 1.43 -0.93
N LEU A 52 4.57 0.35 -0.15
CA LEU A 52 4.37 -1.01 -0.68
C LEU A 52 2.95 -1.24 -1.20
N LEU A 53 1.96 -0.47 -0.74
CA LEU A 53 0.59 -0.50 -1.23
C LEU A 53 0.44 0.06 -2.65
N ILE A 54 1.34 0.96 -3.08
CA ILE A 54 1.33 1.59 -4.41
C ILE A 54 1.91 0.65 -5.46
N ILE A 55 2.90 -0.16 -5.08
CA ILE A 55 3.60 -1.07 -5.98
C ILE A 55 2.64 -2.21 -6.37
N PRO A 56 2.48 -2.51 -7.68
CA PRO A 56 1.60 -3.59 -8.12
C PRO A 56 2.10 -4.95 -7.60
N ASP A 57 1.15 -5.78 -7.15
CA ASP A 57 1.43 -7.06 -6.48
C ASP A 57 2.11 -8.09 -7.39
N GLU A 58 1.98 -7.94 -8.71
CA GLU A 58 2.70 -8.71 -9.72
C GLU A 58 4.23 -8.56 -9.66
N ASN A 59 4.72 -7.43 -9.14
CA ASN A 59 6.14 -7.16 -9.03
C ASN A 59 6.73 -7.66 -7.68
N ILE A 60 5.88 -7.95 -6.69
CA ILE A 60 6.30 -8.34 -5.35
C ILE A 60 6.02 -9.83 -5.11
N LYS A 61 7.06 -10.65 -5.27
CA LYS A 61 7.00 -12.05 -4.87
C LYS A 61 6.74 -12.12 -3.36
N ASN A 62 5.69 -12.86 -2.95
CA ASN A 62 5.27 -13.04 -1.56
C ASN A 62 4.67 -11.79 -0.87
N SER A 63 3.97 -10.91 -1.61
CA SER A 63 3.25 -9.74 -1.06
C SER A 63 2.42 -10.03 0.20
N LYS A 64 1.77 -11.20 0.28
CA LYS A 64 1.02 -11.66 1.46
C LYS A 64 1.89 -11.82 2.72
N ILE A 65 3.07 -12.43 2.58
CA ILE A 65 3.99 -12.67 3.70
C ILE A 65 4.55 -11.33 4.18
N ILE A 66 4.90 -10.44 3.26
CA ILE A 66 5.38 -9.09 3.57
C ILE A 66 4.30 -8.31 4.34
N GLY A 67 3.04 -8.36 3.90
CA GLY A 67 1.93 -7.74 4.62
C GLY A 67 1.77 -8.25 6.06
N ILE A 68 1.87 -9.56 6.28
CA ILE A 68 1.80 -10.15 7.63
C ILE A 68 2.97 -9.67 8.51
N ILE A 69 4.21 -9.67 7.98
CA ILE A 69 5.39 -9.17 8.71
C ILE A 69 5.20 -7.71 9.11
N LEU A 70 4.72 -6.88 8.18
CA LEU A 70 4.48 -5.46 8.46
C LEU A 70 3.37 -5.25 9.49
N ILE A 71 2.31 -6.05 9.47
CA ILE A 71 1.26 -6.01 10.50
C ILE A 71 1.86 -6.27 11.89
N VAL A 72 2.66 -7.33 12.03
CA VAL A 72 3.30 -7.69 13.31
C VAL A 72 4.23 -6.57 13.76
N LEU A 73 5.06 -6.06 12.86
CA LEU A 73 6.04 -5.01 13.16
C LEU A 73 5.37 -3.70 13.57
N VAL A 74 4.35 -3.25 12.83
CA VAL A 74 3.58 -2.04 13.16
C VAL A 74 2.79 -2.22 14.46
N SER A 75 2.25 -3.41 14.72
CA SER A 75 1.55 -3.71 15.98
C SER A 75 2.47 -3.59 17.19
N LEU A 76 3.71 -4.08 17.08
CA LEU A 76 4.73 -3.91 18.13
C LEU A 76 5.06 -2.44 18.37
N MET A 77 5.20 -1.65 17.30
CA MET A 77 5.42 -0.20 17.42
C MET A 77 4.24 0.52 18.07
N LEU A 78 3.00 0.14 17.76
CA LEU A 78 1.80 0.70 18.39
C LEU A 78 1.77 0.42 19.90
N ILE A 79 2.16 -0.78 20.33
CA ILE A 79 2.26 -1.11 21.76
C ILE A 79 3.29 -0.21 22.44
N GLY A 80 4.46 0.00 21.82
CA GLY A 80 5.48 0.92 22.32
C GLY A 80 4.98 2.37 22.38
N GLY A 81 4.22 2.82 21.36
CA GLY A 81 3.59 4.14 21.34
C GLY A 81 2.58 4.31 22.48
N LEU A 82 1.69 3.33 22.68
CA LEU A 82 0.73 3.34 23.79
C LEU A 82 1.45 3.41 25.15
N PHE A 83 2.54 2.64 25.32
CA PHE A 83 3.34 2.69 26.53
C PHE A 83 4.01 4.06 26.74
N SER A 84 4.57 4.66 25.69
CA SER A 84 5.10 6.04 25.75
C SER A 84 4.02 7.03 26.17
N THR A 85 2.83 6.95 25.55
CA THR A 85 1.72 7.85 25.88
C THR A 85 1.26 7.70 27.32
N TRP A 86 1.26 6.46 27.82
CA TRP A 86 0.92 6.16 29.21
C TRP A 86 1.88 6.84 30.16
N ILE A 87 3.20 6.69 29.96
CA ILE A 87 4.22 7.35 30.78
C ILE A 87 4.07 8.88 30.70
N THR A 88 3.88 9.44 29.49
CA THR A 88 3.62 10.88 29.29
C THR A 88 2.46 11.38 30.15
N ILE A 89 1.36 10.63 30.21
CA ILE A 89 0.18 11.00 30.99
C ILE A 89 0.37 10.74 32.48
N SER A 90 0.96 9.60 32.87
CA SER A 90 1.03 9.16 34.27
C SER A 90 2.16 9.81 35.05
N GLU A 91 3.28 10.13 34.41
CA GLU A 91 4.50 10.62 35.08
C GLU A 91 4.87 12.04 34.64
N TYR A 92 4.89 12.33 33.34
CA TYR A 92 5.36 13.63 32.86
C TYR A 92 4.33 14.76 33.04
N LEU A 93 3.04 14.48 32.83
CA LEU A 93 1.96 15.46 33.02
C LEU A 93 1.88 16.02 34.45
N PRO A 94 1.89 15.20 35.53
CA PRO A 94 1.87 15.73 36.90
C PRO A 94 3.18 16.44 37.29
N MET A 95 4.29 16.14 36.62
CA MET A 95 5.60 16.78 36.83
C MET A 95 5.90 17.88 35.80
N SER A 96 4.89 18.41 35.11
CA SER A 96 5.07 19.39 34.03
C SER A 96 5.87 20.63 34.44
N PHE A 97 5.83 21.02 35.72
CA PHE A 97 6.60 22.12 36.28
C PHE A 97 8.12 21.88 36.34
N ALA A 98 8.60 20.63 36.23
CA ALA A 98 10.02 20.29 36.22
C ALA A 98 10.67 20.39 34.83
N PHE A 99 9.87 20.66 33.78
CA PHE A 99 10.33 20.76 32.39
C PHE A 99 10.16 22.17 31.84
N ALA A 100 10.76 22.42 30.68
CA ALA A 100 10.54 23.68 29.95
C ALA A 100 9.04 23.84 29.61
N PRO A 101 8.50 25.07 29.68
CA PRO A 101 7.09 25.33 29.40
C PRO A 101 6.73 24.85 27.98
N GLY A 102 5.62 24.10 27.87
CA GLY A 102 5.14 23.55 26.61
C GLY A 102 5.82 22.25 26.14
N TYR A 103 6.87 21.78 26.80
CA TYR A 103 7.55 20.52 26.42
C TYR A 103 6.63 19.31 26.50
N VAL A 104 5.94 19.13 27.64
CA VAL A 104 5.08 17.96 27.88
C VAL A 104 3.88 17.96 26.92
N GLU A 105 3.35 19.13 26.59
CA GLU A 105 2.24 19.25 25.63
C GLU A 105 2.69 18.88 24.21
N MET A 106 3.86 19.38 23.76
CA MET A 106 4.44 18.96 22.48
C MET A 106 4.72 17.46 22.44
N ARG A 107 5.20 16.88 23.56
CA ARG A 107 5.42 15.43 23.68
C ARG A 107 4.11 14.65 23.53
N LEU A 108 3.07 15.05 24.24
CA LEU A 108 1.76 14.41 24.21
C LEU A 108 1.11 14.50 22.82
N ILE A 109 1.15 15.68 22.19
CA ILE A 109 0.66 15.88 20.82
C ILE A 109 1.38 14.91 19.87
N GLY A 110 2.70 14.79 20.00
CA GLY A 110 3.45 13.92 19.11
C GLY A 110 3.23 12.43 19.32
N ASP A 111 3.07 12.02 20.56
CA ASP A 111 2.66 10.68 20.94
C ASP A 111 1.28 10.31 20.35
N ILE A 112 0.31 11.24 20.39
CA ILE A 112 -1.02 11.07 19.76
C ILE A 112 -0.92 10.99 18.22
N CYS A 113 -0.18 11.91 17.59
CA CYS A 113 0.03 11.88 16.15
C CYS A 113 0.70 10.57 15.69
N GLY A 114 1.68 10.09 16.45
CA GLY A 114 2.35 8.81 16.21
C GLY A 114 1.39 7.62 16.27
N LEU A 115 0.46 7.59 17.25
CA LEU A 115 -0.57 6.56 17.32
C LEU A 115 -1.51 6.59 16.10
N VAL A 116 -1.99 7.77 15.71
CA VAL A 116 -2.89 7.92 14.55
C VAL A 116 -2.20 7.40 13.28
N LEU A 117 -0.94 7.76 13.06
CA LEU A 117 -0.13 7.24 11.96
C LEU A 117 0.08 5.73 12.06
N GLY A 118 0.28 5.19 13.27
CA GLY A 118 0.45 3.76 13.45
C GLY A 118 -0.80 2.96 13.13
N PHE A 119 -1.99 3.44 13.52
CA PHE A 119 -3.24 2.82 13.11
C PHE A 119 -3.46 2.90 11.60
N TYR A 120 -3.08 4.02 10.98
CA TYR A 120 -3.12 4.16 9.53
C TYR A 120 -2.16 3.18 8.82
N ALA A 121 -0.93 3.06 9.30
CA ALA A 121 0.06 2.13 8.79
C ALA A 121 -0.40 0.67 8.93
N LEU A 122 -1.09 0.34 10.03
CA LEU A 122 -1.69 -0.98 10.26
C LEU A 122 -2.79 -1.27 9.24
N PHE A 123 -3.65 -0.29 8.95
CA PHE A 123 -4.69 -0.40 7.93
C PHE A 123 -4.10 -0.60 6.52
N CYS A 124 -3.02 0.11 6.19
CA CYS A 124 -2.28 -0.09 4.94
C CYS A 124 -1.66 -1.49 4.86
N ALA A 125 -1.01 -1.95 5.94
CA ALA A 125 -0.42 -3.28 6.00
C ALA A 125 -1.48 -4.39 5.85
N PHE A 126 -2.66 -4.22 6.47
CA PHE A 126 -3.80 -5.10 6.27
C PHE A 126 -4.29 -5.09 4.82
N SER A 127 -4.43 -3.91 4.21
CA SER A 127 -4.84 -3.77 2.81
C SER A 127 -3.87 -4.41 1.82
N LEU A 128 -2.57 -4.50 2.17
CA LEU A 128 -1.56 -5.22 1.39
C LEU A 128 -1.80 -6.73 1.38
N THR A 129 -2.35 -7.32 2.45
CA THR A 129 -2.62 -8.77 2.53
C THR A 129 -3.79 -9.22 1.67
N ILE A 130 -4.73 -8.31 1.36
CA ILE A 130 -5.91 -8.62 0.57
C ILE A 130 -5.45 -8.76 -0.89
N PRO A 131 -5.54 -9.94 -1.52
CA PRO A 131 -5.22 -10.06 -2.93
C PRO A 131 -6.24 -9.23 -3.72
N THR A 132 -5.77 -8.18 -4.39
CA THR A 132 -6.55 -7.52 -5.42
C THR A 132 -6.57 -8.44 -6.63
N LYS A 133 -7.74 -8.65 -7.24
CA LYS A 133 -7.72 -9.13 -8.62
C LYS A 133 -6.95 -8.05 -9.39
N PRO A 134 -5.86 -8.37 -10.09
CA PRO A 134 -5.22 -7.38 -10.95
C PRO A 134 -6.33 -6.84 -11.83
N GLN A 135 -6.61 -5.55 -11.70
CA GLN A 135 -7.50 -4.82 -12.58
C GLN A 135 -6.82 -4.92 -13.92
N GLN A 136 -7.12 -5.96 -14.70
CA GLN A 136 -7.39 -5.96 -16.14
C GLN A 136 -6.69 -4.85 -16.95
N LEU A 137 -5.44 -4.49 -16.62
CA LEU A 137 -4.70 -3.38 -17.22
C LEU A 137 -4.29 -3.77 -18.64
N LYS A 138 -4.27 -5.08 -18.90
CA LYS A 138 -4.14 -5.66 -20.23
C LYS A 138 -5.42 -5.55 -21.08
N ASN A 139 -6.60 -5.48 -20.46
CA ASN A 139 -7.85 -5.41 -21.20
C ASN A 139 -8.32 -3.96 -21.41
N LEU A 140 -7.98 -3.02 -20.51
CA LEU A 140 -8.39 -1.62 -20.69
C LEU A 140 -7.62 -0.90 -21.82
N TYR A 141 -6.37 -1.28 -22.10
CA TYR A 141 -5.65 -0.76 -23.28
C TYR A 141 -6.13 -1.39 -24.60
N SER A 142 -6.85 -2.52 -24.52
CA SER A 142 -7.51 -3.17 -25.67
C SER A 142 -8.96 -2.73 -25.86
N THR A 143 -9.61 -2.15 -24.86
CA THR A 143 -11.02 -1.69 -24.97
C THR A 143 -11.12 -0.20 -25.33
N GLN A 144 -10.05 0.57 -25.14
CA GLN A 144 -9.99 1.99 -25.54
C GLN A 144 -9.59 2.18 -27.02
N ASN A 145 -9.00 1.15 -27.66
CA ASN A 145 -8.78 1.08 -29.10
C ASN A 145 -9.60 -0.11 -29.59
N GLY A 146 -10.62 0.10 -30.44
CA GLY A 146 -11.51 -0.95 -30.97
C GLY A 146 -10.81 -2.03 -31.80
N ILE A 147 -9.93 -2.79 -31.17
CA ILE A 147 -9.15 -3.88 -31.74
C ILE A 147 -9.99 -5.14 -31.55
N LYS A 148 -10.73 -5.51 -32.61
CA LYS A 148 -11.23 -6.87 -32.74
C LYS A 148 -10.05 -7.77 -33.11
N TYR A 149 -9.69 -8.68 -32.22
CA TYR A 149 -8.78 -9.76 -32.58
C TYR A 149 -9.52 -10.75 -33.46
N SER A 150 -9.03 -10.97 -34.68
CA SER A 150 -9.64 -11.89 -35.65
C SER A 150 -9.16 -13.34 -35.43
N LYS A 151 -7.94 -13.51 -34.89
CA LYS A 151 -7.29 -14.81 -34.70
C LYS A 151 -6.54 -14.84 -33.37
N TYR A 152 -6.22 -16.03 -32.89
CA TYR A 152 -5.40 -16.25 -31.68
C TYR A 152 -4.16 -17.06 -32.04
N CYS A 153 -3.04 -16.77 -31.39
CA CYS A 153 -1.79 -17.49 -31.64
C CYS A 153 -1.88 -18.93 -31.12
N SER A 154 -1.71 -19.91 -32.02
CA SER A 154 -1.74 -21.35 -31.69
C SER A 154 -0.65 -21.80 -30.72
N LYS A 155 0.45 -21.04 -30.60
CA LYS A 155 1.59 -21.39 -29.72
C LYS A 155 1.45 -20.84 -28.29
N CYS A 156 0.84 -19.67 -28.11
CA CYS A 156 0.84 -18.96 -26.81
C CYS A 156 -0.51 -18.35 -26.39
N GLY A 157 -1.55 -18.48 -27.21
CA GLY A 157 -2.91 -18.02 -26.95
C GLY A 157 -3.12 -16.50 -27.00
N GLN A 158 -2.16 -15.72 -27.48
CA GLN A 158 -2.29 -14.25 -27.59
C GLN A 158 -3.24 -13.88 -28.73
N GLY A 159 -4.16 -12.93 -28.51
CA GLY A 159 -5.02 -12.37 -29.56
C GLY A 159 -4.20 -11.58 -30.58
N LEU A 160 -4.48 -11.82 -31.86
CA LEU A 160 -3.78 -11.30 -33.03
C LEU A 160 -4.70 -10.38 -33.83
N LEU A 161 -4.12 -9.31 -34.37
CA LEU A 161 -4.77 -8.39 -35.31
C LEU A 161 -4.69 -8.98 -36.73
N GLU A 162 -5.62 -8.61 -37.62
CA GLU A 162 -5.73 -9.16 -38.99
C GLU A 162 -4.43 -9.04 -39.81
N ASP A 163 -3.60 -8.03 -39.54
CA ASP A 163 -2.39 -7.76 -40.33
C ASP A 163 -1.06 -8.15 -39.64
N THR A 164 -1.11 -8.92 -38.56
CA THR A 164 0.12 -9.31 -37.84
C THR A 164 0.80 -10.53 -38.47
N LYS A 165 2.01 -10.34 -39.01
CA LYS A 165 2.85 -11.43 -39.55
C LYS A 165 3.61 -12.20 -38.48
N PHE A 166 3.81 -11.61 -37.31
CA PHE A 166 4.51 -12.22 -36.18
C PHE A 166 3.71 -12.01 -34.89
N CYS A 167 3.71 -13.02 -34.02
CA CYS A 167 3.08 -12.89 -32.71
C CYS A 167 3.90 -11.94 -31.82
N PRO A 168 3.32 -10.84 -31.30
CA PRO A 168 4.05 -9.87 -30.47
C PRO A 168 4.49 -10.43 -29.11
N LYS A 169 3.90 -11.55 -28.68
CA LYS A 169 4.22 -12.19 -27.40
C LYS A 169 5.32 -13.25 -27.51
N CYS A 170 5.37 -14.01 -28.60
CA CYS A 170 6.27 -15.15 -28.73
C CYS A 170 7.15 -15.14 -29.99
N GLY A 171 7.08 -14.09 -30.81
CA GLY A 171 7.90 -13.89 -32.01
C GLY A 171 7.66 -14.91 -33.13
N THR A 172 6.65 -15.77 -33.00
CA THR A 172 6.36 -16.83 -33.99
C THR A 172 5.71 -16.21 -35.23
N GLN A 173 6.23 -16.53 -36.41
CA GLN A 173 5.65 -16.11 -37.68
C GLN A 173 4.30 -16.80 -37.90
N LEU A 174 3.31 -16.02 -38.33
CA LEU A 174 1.91 -16.44 -38.43
C LEU A 174 1.56 -16.90 -39.86
N ASP A 175 2.42 -16.59 -40.83
CA ASP A 175 2.31 -16.94 -42.24
C ASP A 175 2.46 -18.47 -42.51
N GLU A 176 2.71 -19.27 -41.48
CA GLU A 176 3.10 -20.69 -41.61
C GLU A 176 1.97 -21.68 -41.25
N PHE A 177 0.77 -21.19 -40.89
CA PHE A 177 -0.33 -22.06 -40.43
C PHE A 177 -1.70 -21.77 -41.08
N GLU A 178 -1.77 -20.96 -42.13
CA GLU A 178 -3.00 -20.77 -42.90
C GLU A 178 -3.15 -21.92 -43.90
N LYS A 179 -3.90 -22.95 -43.49
CA LYS A 179 -4.37 -24.01 -44.37
C LYS A 179 -5.87 -24.17 -44.21
#